data_AF-C0ZB94-F1
#
_entry.id   AF-C0ZB94-F1
#
_cell.length_a   1.000
_cell.length_b   1.000
_cell.length_c   1.000
_cell.angle_alpha   90.00
_cell.angle_beta   90.00
_cell.angle_gamma   90.00
#
_symmetry.space_group_name_H-M   'P 1'
#
loop_
_entity.id
_entity.type
_entity.pdbx_description
1 polymer ?
#
loop_
_entity_poly.entity_id
_entity_poly.type
_entity_poly.pdbx_seq_one_letter_code
_entity_poly.pdbx_strand_id
1 'polypeptide(L)' 'MNNNWRVLIGILLAAFFLGGETVAKFMGVHTYSIGFIAASVSFLGAILLGARRS' A
#
# COMPACT_ATOMS: atom_id res chain seq x y z
N MET A 1 -4.75 -19.67 6.35
CA MET A 1 -3.84 -18.49 6.42
C MET A 1 -4.43 -17.49 7.40
N ASN A 2 -3.70 -17.11 8.46
CA ASN A 2 -4.23 -16.25 9.52
C ASN A 2 -4.57 -14.85 8.95
N ASN A 3 -5.72 -14.25 9.31
CA ASN A 3 -6.14 -12.94 8.76
C ASN A 3 -5.10 -11.83 9.05
N ASN A 4 -4.34 -11.95 10.14
CA ASN A 4 -3.23 -11.04 10.49
C ASN A 4 -2.14 -11.01 9.40
N TRP A 5 -1.83 -12.16 8.78
CA TRP A 5 -0.89 -12.22 7.68
C TRP A 5 -1.41 -11.51 6.42
N ARG A 6 -2.73 -11.54 6.18
CA ARG A 6 -3.35 -10.82 5.05
C ARG A 6 -3.30 -9.31 5.25
N VAL A 7 -3.51 -8.84 6.48
CA VAL A 7 -3.35 -7.42 6.85
C VAL A 7 -1.90 -6.98 6.67
N LEU A 8 -0.94 -7.79 7.15
CA LEU A 8 0.49 -7.49 7.04
C LEU A 8 0.93 -7.34 5.58
N ILE A 9 0.47 -8.24 4.71
CA ILE A 9 0.74 -8.18 3.27
C ILE A 9 0.19 -6.88 2.67
N GLY A 10 -1.04 -6.47 3.02
CA GLY A 10 -1.61 -5.23 2.52
C GLY A 10 -0.85 -3.97 2.96
N ILE A 11 -0.35 -3.95 4.20
CA ILE A 11 0.50 -2.85 4.71
C ILE A 11 1.85 -2.83 3.99
N LEU A 12 2.49 -3.99 3.82
CA LEU A 12 3.76 -4.11 3.08
C LEU A 12 3.61 -3.67 1.62
N LEU A 13 2.50 -4.03 0.98
CA LEU A 13 2.19 -3.62 -0.40
C LEU A 13 2.04 -2.08 -0.49
N ALA A 14 1.34 -1.47 0.47
CA ALA A 14 1.19 -0.03 0.54
C ALA A 14 2.53 0.69 0.71
N ALA A 15 3.39 0.18 1.60
CA ALA A 15 4.74 0.70 1.80
C ALA A 15 5.60 0.58 0.54
N PHE A 16 5.49 -0.53 -0.20
CA PHE A 16 6.21 -0.72 -1.46
C PHE A 16 5.76 0.28 -2.53
N PHE A 17 4.45 0.49 -2.69
CA PHE A 17 3.93 1.46 -3.65
C PHE A 17 4.31 2.90 -3.31
N LEU A 18 4.27 3.29 -2.02
CA LEU A 18 4.73 4.60 -1.56
C LEU A 18 6.23 4.79 -1.75
N GLY A 19 7.02 3.77 -1.40
CA GLY A 19 8.47 3.79 -1.58
C GLY A 19 8.87 3.89 -3.05
N GLY A 20 8.27 3.04 -3.90
CA GLY A 20 8.49 3.05 -5.35
C GLY A 20 8.11 4.37 -5.99
N GLU A 21 6.97 4.94 -5.62
CA GLU A 21 6.53 6.27 -6.07
C GLU A 21 7.53 7.37 -5.67
N THR A 22 8.01 7.32 -4.43
CA THR A 22 8.95 8.31 -3.90
C THR A 22 10.28 8.23 -4.67
N VAL A 23 10.81 7.02 -4.87
CA VAL A 23 12.03 6.79 -5.65
C VAL A 23 11.85 7.22 -7.10
N ALA A 24 10.72 6.90 -7.72
CA ALA A 24 10.43 7.27 -9.11
C ALA A 24 10.30 8.80 -9.27
N LYS A 25 9.69 9.50 -8.31
CA LYS A 25 9.69 10.97 -8.26
C LYS A 25 11.10 11.55 -8.10
N PHE A 26 11.95 10.93 -7.26
CA PHE A 26 13.36 11.33 -7.14
C PHE A 26 14.15 11.13 -8.44
N MET A 27 13.81 10.12 -9.23
CA MET A 27 14.41 9.87 -10.55
C MET A 27 13.81 10.74 -11.68
N GLY A 28 12.90 11.68 -11.35
CA GLY A 28 12.26 12.56 -12.33
C GLY A 28 11.22 11.87 -13.21
N VAL A 29 10.77 10.67 -12.85
CA VAL A 29 9.73 9.95 -13.58
C VAL A 29 8.37 10.57 -13.23
N HIS A 30 7.60 10.95 -14.24
CA HIS A 30 6.22 11.40 -14.07
C HIS A 30 5.33 10.21 -13.72
N THR A 31 5.13 10.00 -12.42
CA THR A 31 4.35 8.86 -11.93
C THR A 31 2.86 9.17 -11.78
N TYR A 32 2.44 10.41 -12.03
CA TYR A 32 1.04 10.87 -11.99
C TYR A 32 0.29 10.49 -10.70
N SER A 33 1.02 10.34 -9.59
CA SER A 33 0.48 9.91 -8.28
C SER A 33 -0.15 8.50 -8.26
N ILE A 34 0.14 7.66 -9.26
CA ILE A 34 -0.40 6.30 -9.37
C ILE A 34 0.06 5.42 -8.20
N GLY A 35 1.32 5.53 -7.79
CA GLY A 35 1.83 4.78 -6.63
C GLY A 35 1.22 5.24 -5.31
N PHE A 36 0.94 6.54 -5.15
CA PHE A 36 0.18 7.07 -4.01
C PHE A 36 -1.25 6.51 -3.95
N ILE A 37 -1.93 6.43 -5.09
CA ILE A 37 -3.28 5.87 -5.18
C ILE A 37 -3.27 4.37 -4.85
N ALA A 38 -2.37 3.61 -5.47
CA ALA A 38 -2.21 2.17 -5.24
C ALA A 38 -1.86 1.86 -3.77
N ALA A 39 -1.00 2.68 -3.16
CA ALA A 39 -0.68 2.57 -1.75
C ALA A 39 -1.89 2.84 -0.85
N SER A 40 -2.65 3.89 -1.16
CA SER A 40 -3.84 4.28 -0.39
C SER A 40 -4.91 3.18 -0.43
N VAL A 41 -5.16 2.59 -1.61
CA VAL A 41 -6.12 1.47 -1.76
C VAL A 41 -5.64 0.23 -1.02
N SER A 42 -4.35 -0.10 -1.12
CA SER A 42 -3.77 -1.25 -0.41
C SER A 42 -3.85 -1.10 1.10
N PHE A 43 -3.60 0.12 1.61
CA PHE A 43 -3.66 0.43 3.03
C PHE A 43 -5.10 0.40 3.56
N LEU A 44 -6.06 1.01 2.83
CA LEU A 44 -7.48 0.94 3.17
C LEU A 44 -8.01 -0.49 3.15
N GLY A 45 -7.61 -1.30 2.16
CA GLY A 45 -7.94 -2.72 2.10
C GLY A 45 -7.40 -3.49 3.30
N ALA A 46 -6.17 -3.20 3.74
CA ALA A 46 -5.58 -3.80 4.93
C ALA A 46 -6.32 -3.41 6.22
N ILE A 47 -6.70 -2.14 6.37
CA ILE A 47 -7.49 -1.65 7.51
C ILE A 47 -8.85 -2.36 7.55
N LEU A 48 -9.56 -2.44 6.43
CA LEU A 48 -10.87 -3.11 6.37
C LEU A 48 -10.78 -4.60 6.71
N LEU A 49 -9.72 -5.29 6.24
CA LEU A 49 -9.45 -6.68 6.58
C LEU A 49 -9.13 -6.88 8.07
N GLY A 50 -8.44 -5.92 8.69
CA GLY A 50 -8.17 -5.91 10.12
C GLY A 50 -9.42 -5.60 10.95
N ALA A 51 -10.19 -4.59 10.55
CA ALA A 51 -11.39 -4.14 11.25
C ALA A 51 -12.52 -5.20 11.26
N ARG A 52 -12.66 -6.00 10.19
CA ARG A 52 -13.60 -7.14 10.15
C ARG A 52 -13.29 -8.25 11.15
N ARG A 53 -12.16 -8.19 11.84
CA ARG A 53 -11.72 -9.17 12.83
C ARG A 53 -11.95 -8.72 14.27
N SER A 54 -12.38 -7.47 14.48
CA SER A 54 -12.63 -6.89 15.80
C SER A 54 -14.01 -7.22 16.34
#